data_AF-A0A7X8UC73-F1
#
_entry.id   AF-A0A7X8UC73-F1
#
_cell.length_a   1.000
_cell.length_b   1.000
_cell.length_c   1.000
_cell.angle_alpha   90.00
_cell.angle_beta   90.00
_cell.angle_gamma   90.00
#
_symmetry.space_group_name_H-M   'P 1'
#
loop_
_entity.id
_entity.type
_entity.pdbx_description
1 polymer ?
#
loop_
_entity_poly.entity_id
_entity_poly.type
_entity_poly.pdbx_seq_one_letter_code
_entity_poly.pdbx_strand_id
1 'polypeptide(L)'
;MTASVLLGKHQEMRERLERRFLEIQTRYASRMRCSGGCARCCRGLFDIPLPDAFLVARAFGALPAEIRAPVAGRAARIQRRLLSEAPGLDPPFFLTSLSEEEIDRLVEALTGTACPFLDGEERCLIYDFRPLACLLEGIPMVDLSDGLFGDWCELNFREGVSAEMERDLALDYYEIEAAGSALSEALAQHVLGIGRREVRLFIPSIVAGYADYWAPAMERSGCRGKTLSTGGWRP
;
A
#
# COMPACT_ATOMS: atom_id res chain seq x y z
N MET A 1 15.99 -12.05 -14.12
CA MET A 1 14.59 -12.25 -13.65
C MET A 1 13.69 -11.29 -14.42
N THR A 2 12.48 -11.69 -14.80
CA THR A 2 11.50 -10.81 -15.45
C THR A 2 10.70 -10.04 -14.39
N ALA A 3 10.07 -8.91 -14.77
CA ALA A 3 9.16 -8.18 -13.87
C ALA A 3 8.06 -9.08 -13.27
N SER A 4 7.49 -9.98 -14.07
CA SER A 4 6.47 -10.92 -13.59
C SER A 4 6.97 -11.85 -12.48
N VAL A 5 8.22 -12.30 -12.54
CA VAL A 5 8.82 -13.14 -11.48
C VAL A 5 9.02 -12.33 -10.20
N LEU A 6 9.51 -11.09 -10.32
CA LEU A 6 9.72 -10.20 -9.17
C LEU A 6 8.40 -9.85 -8.48
N LEU A 7 7.37 -9.50 -9.25
CA LEU A 7 6.03 -9.22 -8.72
C LEU A 7 5.35 -10.47 -8.15
N GLY A 8 5.68 -11.67 -8.67
CA GLY A 8 5.25 -12.95 -8.10
C GLY A 8 5.81 -13.16 -6.69
N LYS A 9 7.12 -12.95 -6.51
CA LYS A 9 7.77 -13.01 -5.19
C LYS A 9 7.20 -12.00 -4.21
N HIS A 10 6.97 -10.76 -4.67
CA HIS A 10 6.32 -9.73 -3.85
C HIS A 10 4.90 -10.15 -3.44
N GLN A 11 4.15 -10.74 -4.37
CA GLN A 11 2.81 -11.24 -4.10
C GLN A 11 2.81 -12.39 -3.08
N GLU A 12 3.76 -13.33 -3.17
CA GLU A 12 3.91 -14.41 -2.18
C GLU A 12 4.21 -13.88 -0.77
N MET A 13 5.09 -12.88 -0.67
CA MET A 13 5.41 -12.20 0.59
C MET A 13 4.19 -11.49 1.17
N ARG A 14 3.45 -10.73 0.34
CA ARG A 14 2.20 -10.09 0.75
C ARG A 14 1.17 -11.10 1.25
N GLU A 15 0.95 -12.19 0.51
CA GLU A 15 -0.01 -13.23 0.89
C GLU A 15 0.38 -13.93 2.20
N ARG A 16 1.68 -14.08 2.49
CA ARG A 16 2.16 -14.57 3.78
C ARG A 16 1.78 -13.61 4.91
N LEU A 17 2.02 -12.31 4.73
CA LEU A 17 1.68 -11.29 5.72
C LEU A 17 0.16 -11.13 5.88
N GLU A 18 -0.61 -11.23 4.81
CA GLU A 18 -2.07 -11.18 4.85
C GLU A 18 -2.65 -12.38 5.59
N ARG A 19 -2.15 -13.60 5.36
CA ARG A 19 -2.54 -14.78 6.17
C ARG A 19 -2.25 -14.54 7.65
N ARG A 20 -1.07 -14.01 7.97
CA ARG A 20 -0.70 -13.71 9.35
C ARG A 20 -1.63 -12.67 9.98
N PHE A 21 -1.97 -11.62 9.24
CA PHE A 21 -2.95 -10.62 9.65
C PHE A 21 -4.33 -11.25 9.95
N LEU A 22 -4.83 -12.13 9.07
CA LEU A 22 -6.12 -12.80 9.26
C LEU A 22 -6.13 -13.73 10.47
N GLU A 23 -5.02 -14.44 10.73
CA GLU A 23 -4.85 -15.24 11.95
C GLU A 23 -4.94 -14.38 13.21
N ILE A 24 -4.23 -13.24 13.22
CA ILE A 24 -4.23 -12.27 14.32
C ILE A 24 -5.64 -11.68 14.50
N GLN A 25 -6.28 -11.26 13.41
CA GLN A 25 -7.65 -10.74 13.42
C GLN A 25 -8.64 -11.74 14.02
N THR A 26 -8.52 -13.02 13.66
CA THR A 26 -9.38 -14.09 14.18
C THR A 26 -9.11 -14.34 15.66
N ARG A 27 -7.84 -14.47 16.05
CA ARG A 27 -7.42 -14.77 17.42
C ARG A 27 -7.76 -13.64 18.40
N TYR A 28 -7.57 -12.40 17.95
CA TYR A 28 -7.75 -11.19 18.75
C TYR A 28 -9.00 -10.41 18.34
N ALA A 29 -10.04 -11.09 17.85
CA ALA A 29 -11.28 -10.46 17.36
C ALA A 29 -11.95 -9.54 18.41
N SER A 30 -11.84 -9.87 19.71
CA SER A 30 -12.35 -9.01 20.78
C SER A 30 -11.52 -7.74 21.03
N ARG A 31 -10.27 -7.72 20.54
CA ARG A 31 -9.30 -6.63 20.67
C ARG A 31 -9.17 -5.81 19.39
N MET A 32 -9.76 -6.26 18.28
CA MET A 32 -9.63 -5.63 16.96
C MET A 32 -10.98 -5.18 16.40
N ARG A 33 -11.00 -3.99 15.82
CA ARG A 33 -12.10 -3.43 15.03
C ARG A 33 -11.81 -3.46 13.53
N CYS A 34 -10.55 -3.63 13.15
CA CYS A 34 -10.16 -3.72 11.75
C CYS A 34 -10.91 -4.87 11.07
N SER A 35 -11.66 -4.53 10.02
CA SER A 35 -12.44 -5.42 9.16
C SER A 35 -12.73 -4.68 7.85
N GLY A 36 -13.28 -5.37 6.84
CA GLY A 36 -13.80 -4.69 5.66
C GLY A 36 -14.85 -3.64 6.06
N GLY A 37 -14.62 -2.37 5.71
CA GLY A 37 -15.47 -1.25 6.12
C GLY A 37 -14.94 -0.41 7.29
N CYS A 38 -13.80 -0.78 7.90
CA CYS A 38 -13.07 0.14 8.79
C CYS A 38 -12.19 1.09 7.95
N ALA A 39 -12.48 2.38 7.96
CA ALA A 39 -11.78 3.38 7.13
C ALA A 39 -10.81 4.29 7.89
N ARG A 40 -10.59 4.07 9.20
CA ARG A 40 -9.79 5.00 10.02
C ARG A 40 -8.34 5.11 9.51
N CYS A 41 -7.69 4.00 9.20
CA CYS A 41 -6.35 4.00 8.61
C CYS A 41 -6.35 4.39 7.12
N CYS A 42 -7.50 4.47 6.46
CA CYS A 42 -7.61 4.90 5.06
C CYS A 42 -7.72 6.43 4.91
N ARG A 43 -7.41 7.19 5.97
CA ARG A 43 -7.50 8.67 6.01
C ARG A 43 -6.12 9.25 6.32
N GLY A 44 -5.33 9.41 5.27
CA GLY A 44 -3.96 9.87 5.33
C GLY A 44 -3.28 9.64 3.99
N LEU A 45 -2.03 10.04 3.93
CA LEU A 45 -1.18 9.82 2.78
C LEU A 45 -0.13 8.78 3.16
N PHE A 46 -0.08 7.69 2.40
CA PHE A 46 0.92 6.63 2.57
C PHE A 46 1.69 6.51 1.28
N ASP A 47 3.00 6.62 1.37
CA ASP A 47 3.87 6.20 0.30
C ASP A 47 4.06 4.68 0.37
N ILE A 48 4.17 4.06 -0.79
CA ILE A 48 4.27 2.61 -0.93
C ILE A 48 5.42 2.29 -1.90
N PRO A 49 6.11 1.16 -1.68
CA PRO A 49 7.23 0.77 -2.53
C PRO A 49 6.74 0.37 -3.93
N LEU A 50 7.62 0.46 -4.93
CA LEU A 50 7.30 0.19 -6.32
C LEU A 50 6.58 -1.15 -6.57
N PRO A 51 6.93 -2.28 -5.93
CA PRO A 51 6.19 -3.53 -6.09
C PRO A 51 4.71 -3.43 -5.66
N ASP A 52 4.42 -2.70 -4.58
CA ASP A 52 3.05 -2.40 -4.15
C ASP A 52 2.36 -1.43 -5.12
N ALA A 53 3.09 -0.46 -5.66
CA ALA A 53 2.53 0.45 -6.66
C ALA A 53 2.04 -0.30 -7.92
N PHE A 54 2.75 -1.34 -8.36
CA PHE A 54 2.30 -2.24 -9.42
C PHE A 54 1.05 -3.05 -9.04
N LEU A 55 0.93 -3.49 -7.79
CA LEU A 55 -0.29 -4.15 -7.29
C LEU A 55 -1.48 -3.19 -7.33
N VAL A 56 -1.32 -1.97 -6.82
CA VAL A 56 -2.36 -0.94 -6.82
C VAL A 56 -2.77 -0.56 -8.24
N ALA A 57 -1.80 -0.35 -9.14
CA ALA A 57 -2.07 -0.02 -10.54
C ALA A 57 -2.87 -1.15 -11.23
N ARG A 58 -2.47 -2.41 -11.02
CA ARG A 58 -3.18 -3.57 -11.55
C ARG A 58 -4.61 -3.67 -10.98
N ALA A 59 -4.78 -3.46 -9.68
CA ALA A 59 -6.08 -3.47 -9.03
C ALA A 59 -6.99 -2.38 -9.58
N PHE A 60 -6.49 -1.14 -9.69
CA PHE A 60 -7.21 -0.03 -10.31
C PHE A 60 -7.59 -0.34 -11.75
N GLY A 61 -6.67 -0.88 -12.55
CA GLY A 61 -6.90 -1.23 -13.95
C GLY A 61 -7.98 -2.28 -14.18
N ALA A 62 -8.15 -3.18 -13.21
CA ALA A 62 -9.15 -4.25 -13.25
C ALA A 62 -10.53 -3.83 -12.72
N LEU A 63 -10.67 -2.65 -12.11
CA LEU A 63 -11.97 -2.13 -11.69
C LEU A 63 -12.85 -1.82 -12.92
N PRO A 64 -14.19 -1.98 -12.80
CA PRO A 64 -15.13 -1.54 -13.83
C PRO A 64 -14.94 -0.05 -14.16
N ALA A 65 -15.19 0.35 -15.40
CA ALA A 65 -14.93 1.71 -15.88
C ALA A 65 -15.72 2.76 -15.08
N GLU A 66 -16.96 2.43 -14.73
CA GLU A 66 -17.87 3.21 -13.90
C GLU A 66 -17.37 3.42 -12.47
N ILE A 67 -16.52 2.52 -11.95
CA ILE A 67 -15.87 2.65 -10.64
C ILE A 67 -14.53 3.40 -10.78
N ARG A 68 -13.79 3.15 -11.86
CA ARG A 68 -12.51 3.82 -12.12
C ARG A 68 -12.65 5.33 -12.25
N ALA A 69 -13.70 5.82 -12.91
CA ALA A 69 -13.88 7.26 -13.11
C ALA A 69 -14.03 8.05 -11.79
N PRO A 70 -14.90 7.67 -10.84
CA PRO A 70 -14.94 8.28 -9.51
C PRO A 70 -13.62 8.19 -8.73
N VAL A 71 -12.95 7.02 -8.76
CA VAL A 71 -11.64 6.81 -8.09
C VAL A 71 -10.59 7.75 -8.67
N ALA A 72 -10.51 7.86 -10.00
CA ALA A 72 -9.61 8.79 -10.70
C ALA A 72 -9.92 10.24 -10.36
N GLY A 73 -11.20 10.62 -10.30
CA GLY A 73 -11.61 11.97 -9.90
C GLY A 73 -11.20 12.34 -8.47
N ARG A 74 -11.28 11.40 -7.52
CA ARG A 74 -10.75 11.57 -6.15
C ARG A 74 -9.23 11.68 -6.15
N ALA A 75 -8.54 10.75 -6.80
CA ALA A 75 -7.09 10.75 -6.90
C ALA A 75 -6.55 12.05 -7.53
N ALA A 76 -7.15 12.54 -8.62
CA ALA A 76 -6.75 13.78 -9.26
C ALA A 76 -6.91 15.01 -8.34
N ARG A 77 -7.92 15.02 -7.46
CA ARG A 77 -8.08 16.09 -6.47
C ARG A 77 -6.98 16.07 -5.42
N ILE A 78 -6.63 14.89 -4.95
CA ILE A 78 -5.53 14.70 -3.99
C ILE A 78 -4.20 15.06 -4.65
N GLN A 79 -3.97 14.62 -5.88
CA GLN A 79 -2.77 14.93 -6.66
C GLN A 79 -2.58 16.44 -6.86
N ARG A 80 -3.65 17.19 -7.15
CA ARG A 80 -3.54 18.66 -7.26
C ARG A 80 -3.08 19.33 -5.97
N ARG A 81 -3.50 18.82 -4.80
CA ARG A 81 -3.02 19.30 -3.50
C ARG A 81 -1.57 18.89 -3.27
N LEU A 82 -1.20 17.66 -3.63
CA LEU A 82 0.21 17.24 -3.56
C LEU A 82 1.12 18.14 -4.39
N LEU A 83 0.72 18.47 -5.62
CA LEU A 83 1.50 19.32 -6.51
C LEU A 83 1.52 20.80 -6.08
N SER A 84 0.57 21.27 -5.27
CA SER A 84 0.66 22.62 -4.69
C SER A 84 1.69 22.69 -3.57
N GLU A 85 1.84 21.61 -2.79
CA GLU A 85 2.84 21.51 -1.71
C GLU A 85 4.24 21.12 -2.25
N ALA A 86 4.30 20.31 -3.30
CA ALA A 86 5.53 19.90 -3.98
C ALA A 86 5.44 20.13 -5.51
N PRO A 87 5.63 21.38 -5.98
CA PRO A 87 5.55 21.71 -7.41
C PRO A 87 6.60 21.02 -8.30
N GLY A 88 7.70 20.53 -7.71
CA GLY A 88 8.76 19.80 -8.42
C GLY A 88 8.52 18.29 -8.56
N LEU A 89 7.38 17.77 -8.08
CA LEU A 89 7.03 16.36 -8.22
C LEU A 89 6.41 16.10 -9.60
N ASP A 90 7.24 15.73 -10.58
CA ASP A 90 6.81 15.46 -11.94
C ASP A 90 6.35 14.01 -12.17
N PRO A 91 5.48 13.74 -13.16
CA PRO A 91 5.15 12.38 -13.59
C PRO A 91 6.42 11.56 -13.88
N PRO A 92 6.49 10.29 -13.45
CA PRO A 92 5.41 9.47 -12.89
C PRO A 92 5.23 9.59 -11.37
N PHE A 93 5.72 10.67 -10.77
CA PHE A 93 5.58 11.06 -9.36
C PHE A 93 6.34 10.15 -8.39
N PHE A 94 7.51 9.67 -8.80
CA PHE A 94 8.42 8.98 -7.90
C PHE A 94 8.94 9.95 -6.84
N LEU A 95 8.94 9.52 -5.58
CA LEU A 95 9.44 10.33 -4.47
C LEU A 95 10.98 10.32 -4.37
N THR A 96 11.68 9.70 -5.32
CA THR A 96 13.14 9.58 -5.33
C THR A 96 13.90 10.91 -5.39
N SER A 97 13.21 12.00 -5.72
CA SER A 97 13.77 13.36 -5.77
C SER A 97 13.45 14.18 -4.51
N LEU A 98 12.65 13.66 -3.59
CA LEU A 98 12.26 14.32 -2.35
C LEU A 98 13.08 13.77 -1.18
N SER A 99 13.41 14.61 -0.20
CA SER A 99 13.95 14.18 1.08
C SER A 99 12.87 13.56 1.98
N GLU A 100 13.27 12.83 3.02
CA GLU A 100 12.31 12.31 4.00
C GLU A 100 11.53 13.44 4.67
N GLU A 101 12.19 14.56 5.00
CA GLU A 101 11.49 15.71 5.60
C GLU A 101 10.50 16.37 4.63
N GLU A 102 10.76 16.32 3.32
CA GLU A 102 9.79 16.75 2.29
C GLU A 102 8.59 15.82 2.24
N ILE A 103 8.82 14.51 2.29
CA ILE A 103 7.77 13.49 2.31
C ILE A 103 6.91 13.64 3.58
N ASP A 104 7.52 13.78 4.76
CA ASP A 104 6.82 13.98 6.03
C ASP A 104 5.93 15.23 6.00
N ARG A 105 6.43 16.35 5.44
CA ARG A 105 5.63 17.56 5.28
C ARG A 105 4.41 17.33 4.38
N LEU A 106 4.56 16.54 3.31
CA LEU A 106 3.43 16.19 2.43
C LEU A 106 2.41 15.30 3.14
N VAL A 107 2.87 14.33 3.93
CA VAL A 107 2.00 13.48 4.73
C VAL A 107 1.20 14.32 5.71
N GLU A 108 1.86 15.22 6.45
CA GLU A 108 1.23 16.12 7.43
C GLU A 108 0.23 17.08 6.77
N ALA A 109 0.61 17.73 5.66
CA ALA A 109 -0.26 18.68 4.95
C ALA A 109 -1.52 18.01 4.37
N LEU A 110 -1.49 16.69 4.15
CA LEU A 110 -2.61 15.91 3.64
C LEU A 110 -3.21 14.96 4.69
N THR A 111 -2.88 15.12 5.97
CA THR A 111 -3.47 14.36 7.08
C THR A 111 -5.00 14.37 7.01
N GLY A 112 -5.62 13.21 7.26
CA GLY A 112 -7.07 13.02 7.21
C GLY A 112 -7.68 12.94 5.79
N THR A 113 -6.87 13.09 4.73
CA THR A 113 -7.35 12.94 3.36
C THR A 113 -7.77 11.49 3.10
N ALA A 114 -9.03 11.28 2.70
CA ALA A 114 -9.54 9.95 2.41
C ALA A 114 -8.83 9.33 1.20
N CYS A 115 -8.43 8.06 1.31
CA CYS A 115 -7.85 7.27 0.23
C CYS A 115 -8.78 7.30 -1.01
N PRO A 116 -8.24 7.43 -2.24
CA PRO A 116 -9.06 7.48 -3.46
C PRO A 116 -9.87 6.19 -3.70
N PHE A 117 -9.44 5.07 -3.12
CA PHE A 117 -10.14 3.78 -3.19
C PHE A 117 -11.26 3.61 -2.17
N LEU A 118 -11.49 4.57 -1.28
CA LEU A 118 -12.61 4.52 -0.36
C LEU A 118 -13.92 4.86 -1.09
N ASP A 119 -14.92 3.99 -0.99
CA ASP A 119 -16.27 4.23 -1.52
C ASP A 119 -17.11 5.10 -0.56
N GLY A 120 -18.37 5.37 -0.94
CA GLY A 120 -19.28 6.18 -0.12
C GLY A 120 -19.73 5.52 1.19
N GLU A 121 -19.49 4.22 1.35
CA GLU A 121 -19.82 3.42 2.53
C GLU A 121 -18.54 3.07 3.33
N GLU A 122 -17.45 3.81 3.13
CA GLU A 122 -16.18 3.60 3.84
C GLU A 122 -15.50 2.25 3.55
N ARG A 123 -15.83 1.60 2.42
CA ARG A 123 -15.20 0.35 1.99
C ARG A 123 -14.06 0.60 1.00
N CYS A 124 -12.98 -0.17 1.13
CA CYS A 124 -11.88 -0.13 0.18
C CYS A 124 -12.24 -0.93 -1.08
N LEU A 125 -12.24 -0.26 -2.23
CA LEU A 125 -12.54 -0.86 -3.54
C LEU A 125 -11.48 -1.83 -4.05
N ILE A 126 -10.30 -1.88 -3.41
CA ILE A 126 -9.19 -2.78 -3.74
C ILE A 126 -8.70 -3.56 -2.51
N TYR A 127 -9.60 -3.93 -1.59
CA TYR A 127 -9.26 -4.50 -0.28
C TYR A 127 -8.29 -5.70 -0.36
N ASP A 128 -8.48 -6.62 -1.31
CA ASP A 128 -7.62 -7.81 -1.49
C ASP A 128 -6.25 -7.49 -2.13
N PHE A 129 -6.07 -6.25 -2.60
CA PHE A 129 -4.84 -5.74 -3.22
C PHE A 129 -4.23 -4.59 -2.42
N ARG A 130 -4.59 -4.50 -1.13
CA ARG A 130 -4.02 -3.52 -0.20
C ARG A 130 -2.48 -3.66 -0.15
N PRO A 131 -1.74 -2.54 -0.24
CA PRO A 131 -0.29 -2.51 -0.01
C PRO A 131 0.11 -3.08 1.36
N LEU A 132 1.39 -3.42 1.52
CA LEU A 132 1.94 -3.90 2.78
C LEU A 132 1.72 -2.93 3.93
N ALA A 133 1.90 -1.63 3.69
CA ALA A 133 1.61 -0.58 4.68
C ALA A 133 0.18 -0.71 5.24
N CYS A 134 -0.82 -0.92 4.37
CA CYS A 134 -2.21 -1.07 4.80
C CYS A 134 -2.50 -2.37 5.58
N LEU A 135 -1.66 -3.40 5.44
CA LEU A 135 -1.79 -4.66 6.19
C LEU A 135 -1.17 -4.55 7.59
N LEU A 136 -0.03 -3.87 7.69
CA LEU A 136 0.77 -3.79 8.92
C LEU A 136 0.22 -2.74 9.90
N GLU A 137 -0.29 -1.60 9.41
CA GLU A 137 -0.90 -0.52 10.22
C GLU A 137 -2.09 -0.95 11.10
N GLY A 138 -2.76 -2.04 10.71
CA GLY A 138 -3.94 -2.55 11.41
C GLY A 138 -3.61 -3.29 12.71
N ILE A 139 -2.35 -3.65 12.97
CA ILE A 139 -1.93 -4.47 14.11
C ILE A 139 -0.76 -3.78 14.84
N PRO A 140 -0.58 -4.00 16.15
CA PRO A 140 0.62 -3.53 16.85
C PRO A 140 1.87 -4.08 16.16
N MET A 141 2.79 -3.20 15.80
CA MET A 141 4.02 -3.60 15.13
C MET A 141 5.04 -4.06 16.18
N VAL A 142 5.30 -5.36 16.21
CA VAL A 142 6.24 -5.97 17.15
C VAL A 142 7.36 -6.63 16.34
N ASP A 143 8.59 -6.16 16.49
CA ASP A 143 9.74 -6.79 15.88
C ASP A 143 10.26 -7.94 16.76
N LEU A 144 10.77 -9.00 16.14
CA LEU A 144 11.37 -10.13 16.85
C LEU A 144 12.59 -9.73 17.70
N SER A 145 13.34 -8.72 17.26
CA SER A 145 14.56 -8.25 17.89
C SER A 145 14.29 -7.10 18.85
N ASP A 146 13.51 -6.10 18.40
CA ASP A 146 13.36 -4.82 19.11
C ASP A 146 12.07 -4.71 19.92
N GLY A 147 11.14 -5.67 19.79
CA GLY A 147 9.87 -5.66 20.50
C GLY A 147 8.86 -4.68 19.89
N LEU A 148 7.91 -4.20 20.70
CA LEU A 148 6.86 -3.28 20.24
C LEU A 148 7.45 -1.95 19.79
N PHE A 149 7.17 -1.56 18.53
CA PHE A 149 7.58 -0.28 17.95
C PHE A 149 6.46 0.34 17.13
N GLY A 150 6.54 1.65 16.91
CA GLY A 150 5.58 2.39 16.10
C GLY A 150 4.17 2.48 16.68
N ASP A 151 3.35 3.30 16.03
CA ASP A 151 1.93 3.43 16.33
C ASP A 151 1.13 2.39 15.53
N TRP A 152 -0.07 2.07 16.02
CA TRP A 152 -1.03 1.25 15.28
C TRP A 152 -2.41 1.88 15.37
N CYS A 153 -3.37 1.30 14.64
CA CYS A 153 -4.74 1.79 14.68
C CYS A 153 -5.29 1.85 16.14
N GLU A 154 -5.57 3.05 16.63
CA GLU A 154 -6.14 3.34 17.96
C GLU A 154 -7.52 2.71 18.23
N LEU A 155 -8.14 2.07 17.23
CA LEU A 155 -9.34 1.26 17.41
C LEU A 155 -9.03 -0.16 17.90
N ASN A 156 -7.78 -0.62 17.73
CA ASN A 156 -7.32 -1.97 18.03
C ASN A 156 -6.43 -1.94 19.28
N PHE A 157 -6.47 -3.01 20.07
CA PHE A 157 -5.65 -3.19 21.27
C PHE A 157 -5.69 -1.97 22.22
N ARG A 158 -6.87 -1.38 22.41
CA ARG A 158 -7.08 -0.18 23.25
C ARG A 158 -6.65 -0.33 24.71
N GLU A 159 -6.63 -1.57 25.19
CA GLU A 159 -6.20 -1.93 26.54
C GLU A 159 -4.69 -2.22 26.62
N GLY A 160 -3.95 -1.93 25.54
CA GLY A 160 -2.54 -2.25 25.39
C GLY A 160 -2.28 -3.67 24.88
N VAL A 161 -1.00 -4.00 24.78
CA VAL A 161 -0.47 -5.30 24.33
C VAL A 161 0.29 -5.92 25.49
N SER A 162 -0.01 -7.17 25.85
CA SER A 162 0.73 -7.88 26.90
C SER A 162 2.02 -8.48 26.32
N ALA A 163 3.00 -8.81 27.18
CA ALA A 163 4.22 -9.50 26.73
C ALA A 163 3.95 -10.85 26.03
N GLU A 164 2.84 -11.52 26.33
CA GLU A 164 2.42 -12.73 25.60
C GLU A 164 1.91 -12.39 24.20
N MET A 165 1.09 -11.33 24.09
CA MET A 165 0.62 -10.85 22.80
C MET A 165 1.77 -10.32 21.96
N GLU A 166 2.76 -9.63 22.53
CA GLU A 166 3.95 -9.19 21.79
C GLU A 166 4.66 -10.37 21.13
N ARG A 167 4.92 -11.45 21.89
CA ARG A 167 5.55 -12.66 21.33
C ARG A 167 4.74 -13.29 20.20
N ASP A 168 3.41 -13.26 20.29
CA ASP A 168 2.56 -13.75 19.22
C ASP A 168 2.58 -12.78 18.02
N LEU A 169 2.40 -11.49 18.24
CA LEU A 169 2.36 -10.48 17.18
C LEU A 169 3.70 -10.27 16.47
N ALA A 170 4.80 -10.76 17.03
CA ALA A 170 6.14 -10.53 16.52
C ALA A 170 6.34 -11.02 15.06
N LEU A 171 6.93 -10.15 14.25
CA LEU A 171 7.38 -10.42 12.89
C LEU A 171 8.85 -10.02 12.76
N ASP A 172 9.55 -10.61 11.79
CA ASP A 172 10.90 -10.18 11.43
C ASP A 172 10.80 -8.98 10.48
N TYR A 173 10.72 -7.75 11.00
CA TYR A 173 10.55 -6.56 10.16
C TYR A 173 11.81 -6.28 9.34
N TYR A 174 13.00 -6.63 9.87
CA TYR A 174 14.25 -6.55 9.13
C TYR A 174 14.26 -7.48 7.90
N GLU A 175 13.75 -8.72 8.01
CA GLU A 175 13.61 -9.63 6.87
C GLU A 175 12.61 -9.09 5.84
N ILE A 176 11.46 -8.58 6.31
CA ILE A 176 10.42 -8.02 5.45
C ILE A 176 10.95 -6.81 4.68
N GLU A 177 11.62 -5.89 5.37
CA GLU A 177 12.20 -4.69 4.78
C GLU A 177 13.32 -5.05 3.80
N ALA A 178 14.24 -5.94 4.17
CA ALA A 178 15.33 -6.38 3.31
C ALA A 178 14.80 -7.06 2.03
N ALA A 179 13.81 -7.94 2.16
CA ALA A 179 13.16 -8.58 1.03
C ALA A 179 12.42 -7.57 0.14
N GLY A 180 11.67 -6.64 0.73
CA GLY A 180 10.96 -5.58 0.02
C GLY A 180 11.89 -4.63 -0.73
N SER A 181 13.00 -4.22 -0.11
CA SER A 181 14.02 -3.35 -0.70
C SER A 181 14.73 -4.06 -1.87
N ALA A 182 15.12 -5.33 -1.71
CA ALA A 182 15.74 -6.11 -2.78
C ALA A 182 14.80 -6.30 -3.98
N LEU A 183 13.50 -6.55 -3.75
CA LEU A 183 12.50 -6.64 -4.81
C LEU A 183 12.28 -5.29 -5.51
N SER A 184 12.24 -4.20 -4.74
CA SER A 184 12.10 -2.85 -5.25
C SER A 184 13.29 -2.46 -6.15
N GLU A 185 14.52 -2.72 -5.71
CA GLU A 185 15.74 -2.48 -6.49
C GLU A 185 15.74 -3.25 -7.81
N ALA A 186 15.46 -4.57 -7.75
CA ALA A 186 15.44 -5.41 -8.94
C ALA A 186 14.34 -4.99 -9.92
N LEU A 187 13.17 -4.57 -9.42
CA LEU A 187 12.05 -4.14 -10.24
C LEU A 187 12.32 -2.76 -10.85
N ALA A 188 12.86 -1.82 -10.09
CA ALA A 188 13.28 -0.51 -10.59
C ALA A 188 14.32 -0.66 -11.71
N GLN A 189 15.32 -1.53 -11.51
CA GLN A 189 16.34 -1.77 -12.54
C GLN A 189 15.73 -2.33 -13.83
N HIS A 190 14.73 -3.18 -13.72
CA HIS A 190 14.09 -3.83 -14.87
C HIS A 190 13.08 -2.92 -15.60
N VAL A 191 12.29 -2.14 -14.86
CA VAL A 191 11.16 -1.35 -15.40
C VAL A 191 11.59 0.06 -15.77
N LEU A 192 12.46 0.67 -14.95
CA LEU A 192 12.87 2.07 -15.06
C LEU A 192 14.28 2.22 -15.61
N GLY A 193 15.07 1.14 -15.63
CA GLY A 193 16.50 1.20 -15.95
C GLY A 193 17.34 1.87 -14.86
N ILE A 194 16.79 2.03 -13.64
CA ILE A 194 17.48 2.64 -12.50
C ILE A 194 17.71 1.61 -11.39
N GLY A 195 18.94 1.49 -10.89
CA GLY A 195 19.27 0.65 -9.74
C GLY A 195 19.05 1.39 -8.43
N ARG A 196 17.80 1.74 -8.12
CA ARG A 196 17.43 2.43 -6.87
C ARG A 196 16.66 1.48 -5.96
N ARG A 197 17.09 1.39 -4.70
CA ARG A 197 16.50 0.51 -3.68
C ARG A 197 15.09 0.93 -3.26
N GLU A 198 14.85 2.22 -3.14
CA GLU A 198 13.61 2.75 -2.57
C GLU A 198 12.92 3.68 -3.55
N VAL A 199 12.28 3.09 -4.56
CA VAL A 199 11.34 3.82 -5.40
C VAL A 199 9.97 3.77 -4.72
N ARG A 200 9.57 4.87 -4.10
CA ARG A 200 8.28 5.02 -3.38
C ARG A 200 7.36 6.00 -4.10
N LEU A 201 6.06 5.80 -3.97
CA LEU A 201 5.02 6.68 -4.50
C LEU A 201 3.82 6.74 -3.56
N PHE A 202 3.10 7.86 -3.57
CA PHE A 202 1.78 7.93 -2.97
C PHE A 202 0.73 7.19 -3.82
N ILE A 203 -0.20 6.50 -3.14
CA ILE A 203 -1.38 5.86 -3.76
C ILE A 203 -2.14 6.75 -4.77
N PRO A 204 -2.52 8.01 -4.45
CA PRO A 204 -3.18 8.90 -5.41
C PRO A 204 -2.35 9.16 -6.67
N SER A 205 -1.03 9.25 -6.57
CA SER A 205 -0.14 9.50 -7.72
C SER A 205 -0.17 8.35 -8.73
N ILE A 206 -0.33 7.11 -8.25
CA ILE A 206 -0.44 5.93 -9.11
C ILE A 206 -1.70 5.99 -9.97
N VAL A 207 -2.83 6.34 -9.34
CA VAL A 207 -4.11 6.47 -10.05
C VAL A 207 -4.10 7.68 -10.98
N ALA A 208 -3.56 8.82 -10.53
CA ALA A 208 -3.49 10.04 -11.33
C ALA A 208 -2.60 9.86 -12.58
N GLY A 209 -1.45 9.19 -12.45
CA GLY A 209 -0.56 8.86 -13.56
C GLY A 209 -0.91 7.56 -14.29
N TYR A 210 -2.10 6.98 -14.07
CA TYR A 210 -2.38 5.61 -14.52
C TYR A 210 -2.34 5.48 -16.04
N ALA A 211 -3.04 6.37 -16.76
CA ALA A 211 -3.14 6.30 -18.22
C ALA A 211 -1.78 6.59 -18.88
N ASP A 212 -1.06 7.59 -18.36
CA ASP A 212 0.15 8.12 -18.99
C ASP A 212 1.37 7.23 -18.74
N TYR A 213 1.44 6.60 -17.56
CA TYR A 213 2.62 5.83 -17.15
C TYR A 213 2.30 4.37 -16.81
N TRP A 214 1.38 4.11 -15.89
CA TRP A 214 1.22 2.77 -15.31
C TRP A 214 0.62 1.75 -16.27
N ALA A 215 -0.41 2.12 -17.03
CA ALA A 215 -1.02 1.22 -18.00
C ALA A 215 -0.04 0.81 -19.11
N PRO A 216 0.77 1.71 -19.70
CA PRO A 216 1.87 1.34 -20.59
C PRO A 216 3.00 0.55 -19.90
N ALA A 217 3.38 0.92 -18.68
CA ALA A 217 4.43 0.20 -17.93
C ALA A 217 4.04 -1.27 -17.70
N MET A 218 2.79 -1.52 -17.31
CA MET A 218 2.28 -2.88 -17.12
C MET A 218 2.23 -3.70 -18.42
N GLU A 219 1.98 -3.07 -19.58
CA GLU A 219 2.10 -3.75 -20.90
C GLU A 219 3.53 -4.21 -21.14
N ARG A 220 4.49 -3.28 -21.03
CA ARG A 220 5.92 -3.57 -21.27
C ARG A 220 6.45 -4.64 -20.31
N SER A 221 5.98 -4.65 -19.08
CA SER A 221 6.39 -5.61 -18.05
C SER A 221 5.65 -6.96 -18.14
N GLY A 222 4.69 -7.13 -19.07
CA GLY A 222 3.91 -8.37 -19.19
C GLY A 222 2.98 -8.64 -18.01
N CYS A 223 2.61 -7.62 -17.24
CA CYS A 223 1.89 -7.73 -15.96
C CYS A 223 0.39 -7.45 -16.09
N ARG A 224 -0.12 -7.31 -17.31
CA ARG A 224 -1.49 -6.87 -17.59
C ARG A 224 -2.60 -7.88 -17.30
N GLY A 225 -2.28 -9.12 -16.90
CA GLY A 225 -3.30 -10.16 -16.80
C GLY A 225 -2.98 -11.29 -15.84
N LYS A 226 -3.69 -11.31 -14.72
CA LYS A 226 -4.72 -12.32 -14.47
C LYS A 226 -5.96 -11.56 -14.06
N THR A 227 -7.10 -11.88 -14.64
CA THR A 227 -8.42 -11.45 -14.15
C THR A 227 -8.37 -11.58 -12.64
N LEU A 228 -8.57 -10.47 -11.92
CA LEU A 228 -8.85 -10.59 -10.50
C LEU A 228 -10.03 -11.55 -10.46
N SER A 229 -9.87 -12.71 -9.84
CA SER A 229 -11.05 -13.51 -9.55
C SER A 229 -11.95 -12.54 -8.80
N THR A 230 -13.09 -12.20 -9.40
CA THR A 230 -14.24 -11.58 -8.73
C THR A 230 -14.82 -12.59 -7.74
N GLY A 231 -13.94 -13.34 -7.06
CA GLY A 231 -14.19 -14.45 -6.16
C GLY A 231 -14.81 -13.88 -4.91
N GLY A 232 -16.08 -13.53 -5.04
CA GLY A 232 -16.94 -13.08 -3.97
C GLY A 232 -16.49 -11.77 -3.36
N TRP A 233 -16.81 -10.66 -4.04
CA TRP A 233 -17.39 -9.57 -3.25
C TRP A 233 -18.57 -10.17 -2.48
N ARG A 234 -18.36 -10.43 -1.19
CA ARG A 234 -19.42 -10.79 -0.25
C ARG A 234 -19.58 -9.58 0.65
N PRO A 235 -20.77 -8.96 0.69
CA PRO A 235 -21.07 -7.92 1.68
C PRO A 235 -20.91 -8.46 3.10
#